data_AF-A0A956FWX0-F1
#
_entry.id   AF-A0A956FWX0-F1
#
_cell.length_a   1.000
_cell.length_b   1.000
_cell.length_c   1.000
_cell.angle_alpha   90.00
_cell.angle_beta   90.00
_cell.angle_gamma   90.00
#
_symmetry.space_group_name_H-M   'P 1'
#
loop_
_entity.id
_entity.type
_entity.pdbx_description
1 polymer ?
#
loop_
_entity_poly.entity_id
_entity_poly.type
_entity_poly.pdbx_seq_one_letter_code
_entity_poly.pdbx_strand_id
1 'polypeptide(L)'
;MPRPLETPRLRRADVVRVYDVGETTVLVAADGTAHELRGRSAALTRALLAFTLEPRSRAEIVAHVEVLTGAPIADTSVVDELLELLRSLKIVAPVAATATAELPPRRGGQTRLLLGITGAIASALTPGLVGLLQRRGFEVRIVATEAALRFVQARVLEALTHHPVQTSLWGGDAEVPAPHIDLARWADVVLVCPASATTIARLASGDYSTLLSAAALSTRAPVLVAPSMNADMYGQAAVQRNLAQLVEDGLHVIHPGSGHEVADAPAERVAALGPMPPHAV
;
A
#
# COMPACT_ATOMS: atom_id res chain seq x y z
N MET A 1 -20.28 -42.36 -5.94
CA MET A 1 -18.83 -42.04 -6.02
C MET A 1 -18.60 -40.73 -5.26
N PRO A 2 -17.63 -40.67 -4.34
CA PRO A 2 -17.25 -39.40 -3.73
C PRO A 2 -16.69 -38.48 -4.83
N ARG A 3 -17.14 -37.21 -4.87
CA ARG A 3 -16.51 -36.18 -5.71
C ARG A 3 -15.02 -36.11 -5.35
N PRO A 4 -14.10 -35.99 -6.32
CA PRO A 4 -12.73 -35.61 -6.00
C PRO A 4 -12.79 -34.30 -5.20
N LEU A 5 -12.16 -34.27 -4.03
CA LEU A 5 -11.98 -33.02 -3.28
C LEU A 5 -11.26 -32.05 -4.23
N GLU A 6 -11.96 -31.02 -4.69
CA GLU A 6 -11.35 -29.99 -5.52
C GLU A 6 -10.17 -29.38 -4.78
N THR A 7 -8.99 -29.43 -5.39
CA THR A 7 -7.78 -28.79 -4.86
C THR A 7 -8.12 -27.31 -4.57
N PRO A 8 -7.86 -26.80 -3.35
CA PRO A 8 -8.27 -25.45 -2.99
C PRO A 8 -7.64 -24.43 -3.94
N ARG A 9 -8.45 -23.49 -4.44
CA ARG A 9 -7.93 -22.39 -5.27
C ARG A 9 -7.00 -21.53 -4.43
N LEU A 10 -5.91 -21.12 -5.06
CA LEU A 10 -4.81 -20.38 -4.48
C LEU A 10 -4.94 -18.91 -4.85
N ARG A 11 -4.85 -18.02 -3.85
CA ARG A 11 -4.80 -16.57 -4.04
C ARG A 11 -3.57 -16.01 -3.35
N ARG A 12 -2.93 -15.03 -3.96
CA ARG A 12 -1.88 -14.24 -3.32
C ARG A 12 -2.44 -13.59 -2.06
N ALA A 13 -1.72 -13.67 -0.95
CA ALA A 13 -2.13 -13.02 0.28
C ALA A 13 -2.09 -11.49 0.14
N ASP A 14 -3.03 -10.79 0.79
CA ASP A 14 -3.20 -9.34 0.63
C ASP A 14 -2.01 -8.53 1.22
N VAL A 15 -1.17 -9.16 2.06
CA VAL A 15 -0.06 -8.49 2.79
C VAL A 15 1.33 -8.84 2.22
N VAL A 16 1.41 -9.56 1.09
CA VAL A 16 2.71 -9.93 0.49
C VAL A 16 3.40 -8.70 -0.07
N ARG A 17 4.58 -8.40 0.49
CA ARG A 17 5.44 -7.33 -0.02
C ARG A 17 6.41 -7.94 -1.04
N VAL A 18 6.41 -7.34 -2.21
CA VAL A 18 7.22 -7.75 -3.35
C VAL A 18 7.98 -6.53 -3.79
N TYR A 19 9.30 -6.64 -3.83
CA TYR A 19 10.17 -5.57 -4.28
C TYR A 19 10.90 -6.02 -5.54
N ASP A 20 10.78 -5.24 -6.60
CA ASP A 20 11.43 -5.53 -7.87
C ASP A 20 12.60 -4.56 -8.08
N VAL A 21 13.82 -5.11 -8.18
CA VAL A 21 15.06 -4.36 -8.36
C VAL A 21 15.80 -4.93 -9.58
N GLY A 22 15.60 -4.32 -10.75
CA GLY A 22 16.19 -4.82 -11.99
C GLY A 22 15.73 -6.24 -12.33
N GLU A 23 16.68 -7.18 -12.44
CA GLU A 23 16.38 -8.61 -12.66
C GLU A 23 16.11 -9.40 -11.36
N THR A 24 16.07 -8.72 -10.23
CA THR A 24 15.87 -9.32 -8.91
C THR A 24 14.46 -9.03 -8.39
N THR A 25 13.84 -10.01 -7.77
CA THR A 25 12.58 -9.87 -7.02
C THR A 25 12.83 -10.33 -5.60
N VAL A 26 12.56 -9.47 -4.62
CA VAL A 26 12.63 -9.79 -3.19
C VAL A 26 11.20 -9.98 -2.68
N LEU A 27 10.92 -11.17 -2.16
CA LEU A 27 9.67 -11.50 -1.49
C LEU A 27 9.87 -11.35 0.00
N VAL A 28 8.95 -10.67 0.67
CA VAL A 28 9.00 -10.52 2.12
C VAL A 28 7.77 -11.16 2.72
N ALA A 29 8.01 -12.22 3.48
CA ALA A 29 6.98 -12.94 4.20
C ALA A 29 6.43 -12.08 5.35
N ALA A 30 5.26 -12.47 5.87
CA ALA A 30 4.61 -11.77 6.97
C ALA A 30 5.43 -11.77 8.28
N ASP A 31 6.34 -12.73 8.44
CA ASP A 31 7.30 -12.81 9.56
C ASP A 31 8.55 -11.95 9.36
N GLY A 32 8.64 -11.22 8.25
CA GLY A 32 9.78 -10.36 7.90
C GLY A 32 10.91 -11.08 7.18
N THR A 33 10.82 -12.40 6.94
CA THR A 33 11.85 -13.13 6.19
C THR A 33 11.86 -12.68 4.72
N ALA A 34 13.04 -12.33 4.21
CA ALA A 34 13.23 -11.89 2.84
C ALA A 34 13.84 -13.00 1.98
N HIS A 35 13.22 -13.27 0.83
CA HIS A 35 13.71 -14.22 -0.17
C HIS A 35 14.05 -13.47 -1.45
N GLU A 36 15.33 -13.47 -1.79
CA GLU A 36 15.82 -12.87 -3.02
C GLU A 36 15.81 -13.89 -4.15
N LEU A 37 15.16 -13.54 -5.26
CA LEU A 37 15.08 -14.33 -6.47
C LEU A 37 15.72 -13.52 -7.60
N ARG A 38 16.52 -14.18 -8.46
CA ARG A 38 17.24 -13.51 -9.56
C ARG A 38 16.90 -14.12 -10.92
N GLY A 39 17.04 -13.31 -11.98
CA GLY A 39 16.95 -13.76 -13.37
C GLY A 39 15.60 -14.41 -13.70
N ARG A 40 15.64 -15.62 -14.26
CA ARG A 40 14.43 -16.35 -14.69
C ARG A 40 13.48 -16.69 -13.53
N SER A 41 14.01 -16.97 -12.34
CA SER A 41 13.20 -17.25 -11.15
C SER A 41 12.45 -16.01 -10.66
N ALA A 42 13.05 -14.83 -10.77
CA ALA A 42 12.38 -13.56 -10.47
C ALA A 42 11.25 -13.28 -11.48
N ALA A 43 11.52 -13.46 -12.77
CA ALA A 43 10.54 -13.27 -13.83
C ALA A 43 9.32 -14.20 -13.68
N LEU A 44 9.56 -15.49 -13.42
CA LEU A 44 8.52 -16.48 -13.17
C LEU A 44 7.68 -16.12 -11.94
N THR A 45 8.35 -15.73 -10.85
CA THR A 45 7.70 -15.35 -9.60
C THR A 45 6.79 -14.14 -9.78
N ARG A 46 7.25 -13.09 -10.47
CA ARG A 46 6.42 -11.91 -10.77
C ARG A 46 5.17 -12.28 -11.55
N ALA A 47 5.32 -13.11 -12.58
CA ALA A 47 4.20 -13.51 -13.41
C ALA A 47 3.17 -14.34 -12.61
N LEU A 48 3.64 -15.27 -11.78
CA LEU A 48 2.78 -16.04 -10.89
C LEU A 48 2.07 -15.18 -9.84
N LEU A 49 2.76 -14.22 -9.24
CA LEU A 49 2.18 -13.29 -8.26
C LEU A 49 1.15 -12.35 -8.88
N ALA A 50 1.34 -11.93 -10.12
CA ALA A 50 0.35 -11.16 -10.87
C ALA A 50 -0.86 -12.04 -11.23
N PHE A 51 -0.62 -13.28 -11.66
CA PHE A 51 -1.68 -14.20 -12.06
C PHE A 51 -2.57 -14.66 -10.90
N THR A 52 -1.99 -14.75 -9.70
CA THR A 52 -2.66 -15.18 -8.45
C THR A 52 -3.27 -14.03 -7.64
N LEU A 53 -3.32 -12.80 -8.17
CA LEU A 53 -4.13 -11.73 -7.57
C LEU A 53 -5.60 -12.14 -7.39
N GLU A 54 -6.10 -12.93 -8.35
CA GLU A 54 -7.38 -13.62 -8.30
C GLU A 54 -7.18 -15.09 -7.87
N PRO A 55 -8.18 -15.75 -7.24
CA PRO A 55 -8.09 -17.18 -6.94
C PRO A 55 -7.89 -18.02 -8.20
N ARG A 56 -6.82 -18.84 -8.23
CA ARG A 56 -6.48 -19.74 -9.34
C ARG A 56 -6.41 -21.18 -8.88
N SER A 57 -6.87 -22.10 -9.71
CA SER A 57 -6.62 -23.53 -9.54
C SER A 57 -5.19 -23.89 -9.94
N ARG A 58 -4.70 -25.03 -9.46
CA ARG A 58 -3.39 -25.58 -9.87
C ARG A 58 -3.28 -25.72 -11.40
N ALA A 59 -4.34 -26.19 -12.05
CA ALA A 59 -4.35 -26.38 -13.50
C ALA A 59 -4.19 -25.05 -14.26
N GLU A 60 -4.87 -23.98 -13.81
CA GLU A 60 -4.72 -22.64 -14.39
C GLU A 60 -3.29 -22.10 -14.21
N ILE A 61 -2.67 -22.38 -13.06
CA ILE A 61 -1.29 -21.94 -12.78
C ILE A 61 -0.30 -22.67 -13.68
N VAL A 62 -0.39 -24.00 -13.81
CA VAL A 62 0.49 -24.79 -14.69
C VAL A 62 0.36 -24.32 -16.14
N ALA A 63 -0.87 -24.16 -16.64
CA ALA A 63 -1.11 -23.67 -17.99
C ALA A 63 -0.52 -22.26 -18.22
N HIS A 64 -0.59 -21.39 -17.21
CA HIS A 64 0.03 -20.06 -17.30
C HIS A 64 1.55 -20.13 -17.38
N VAL A 65 2.20 -21.03 -16.62
CA VAL A 65 3.66 -21.21 -16.67
C VAL A 65 4.11 -21.79 -18.02
N GLU A 66 3.37 -22.72 -18.61
CA GLU A 66 3.65 -23.25 -19.96
C GLU A 66 3.59 -22.13 -21.03
N VAL A 67 2.58 -21.25 -20.93
CA VAL A 67 2.49 -20.07 -21.81
C VAL A 67 3.70 -19.14 -21.63
N LEU A 68 4.14 -18.91 -20.39
CA LEU A 68 5.28 -18.02 -20.11
C LEU A 68 6.63 -18.61 -20.56
N THR A 69 6.79 -19.92 -20.47
CA THR A 69 8.03 -20.62 -20.83
C THR A 69 8.09 -20.98 -22.32
N GLY A 70 6.96 -20.92 -23.03
CA GLY A 70 6.84 -21.25 -24.45
C GLY A 70 7.02 -22.75 -24.73
N ALA A 71 6.98 -23.59 -23.70
CA ALA A 71 7.14 -25.04 -23.81
C ALA A 71 6.29 -25.76 -22.74
N PRO A 72 5.82 -26.99 -23.03
CA PRO A 72 5.19 -27.83 -22.01
C PRO A 72 6.17 -28.09 -20.86
N ILE A 73 5.66 -28.06 -19.63
CA ILE A 73 6.49 -28.37 -18.47
C ILE A 73 6.60 -29.89 -18.36
N ALA A 74 7.78 -30.44 -18.66
CA ALA A 74 8.02 -31.88 -18.64
C ALA A 74 7.82 -32.50 -17.24
N ASP A 75 8.13 -31.75 -16.19
CA ASP A 75 7.90 -32.15 -14.80
C ASP A 75 7.15 -31.06 -14.03
N THR A 76 5.85 -31.27 -13.81
CA THR A 76 5.02 -30.31 -13.08
C THR A 76 5.34 -30.23 -11.58
N SER A 77 6.19 -31.11 -11.04
CA SER A 77 6.62 -31.10 -9.64
C SER A 77 7.33 -29.79 -9.25
N VAL A 78 8.03 -29.16 -10.20
CA VAL A 78 8.70 -27.87 -10.00
C VAL A 78 7.70 -26.76 -9.67
N VAL A 79 6.50 -26.81 -10.26
CA VAL A 79 5.42 -25.88 -9.93
C VAL A 79 4.89 -26.17 -8.53
N ASP A 80 4.81 -27.44 -8.13
CA ASP A 80 4.36 -27.84 -6.80
C ASP A 80 5.36 -27.41 -5.71
N GLU A 81 6.66 -27.61 -5.91
CA GLU A 81 7.71 -27.14 -4.99
C GLU A 81 7.70 -25.62 -4.82
N LEU A 82 7.51 -24.89 -5.93
CA LEU A 82 7.38 -23.43 -5.88
C LEU A 82 6.10 -23.00 -5.15
N LEU A 83 4.97 -23.67 -5.39
CA LEU A 83 3.72 -23.40 -4.69
C LEU A 83 3.81 -23.74 -3.20
N GLU A 84 4.51 -24.81 -2.83
CA GLU A 84 4.79 -25.17 -1.44
C GLU A 84 5.68 -24.14 -0.76
N LEU A 85 6.74 -23.69 -1.43
CA LEU A 85 7.58 -22.59 -0.97
C LEU A 85 6.71 -21.34 -0.75
N LEU A 86 5.95 -20.90 -1.75
CA LEU A 86 5.08 -19.72 -1.64
C LEU A 86 4.01 -19.87 -0.56
N ARG A 87 3.50 -21.09 -0.31
CA ARG A 87 2.56 -21.36 0.79
C ARG A 87 3.24 -21.33 2.15
N SER A 88 4.44 -21.91 2.28
CA SER A 88 5.23 -21.90 3.51
C SER A 88 5.57 -20.46 3.94
N LEU A 89 5.82 -19.60 2.96
CA LEU A 89 6.08 -18.17 3.13
C LEU A 89 4.80 -17.34 3.34
N LYS A 90 3.63 -17.98 3.36
CA LYS A 90 2.30 -17.33 3.44
C LYS A 90 2.07 -16.30 2.32
N ILE A 91 2.73 -16.50 1.18
CA ILE A 91 2.65 -15.63 -0.01
C ILE A 91 1.41 -15.98 -0.84
N VAL A 92 1.10 -17.26 -0.94
CA VAL A 92 -0.10 -17.76 -1.57
C VAL A 92 -0.84 -18.61 -0.56
N ALA A 93 -2.13 -18.34 -0.36
CA ALA A 93 -2.96 -19.07 0.59
C ALA A 93 -4.10 -19.79 -0.14
N PRO A 94 -4.49 -21.00 0.32
CA PRO A 94 -5.75 -21.58 -0.09
C PRO A 94 -6.88 -20.68 0.36
N VAL A 95 -7.75 -20.30 -0.57
CA VAL A 95 -8.96 -19.54 -0.25
C VAL A 95 -9.92 -20.51 0.44
N ALA A 96 -9.97 -20.49 1.77
CA ALA A 96 -11.15 -20.98 2.48
C ALA A 96 -12.33 -20.14 2.01
N ALA A 97 -13.48 -20.76 1.73
CA ALA A 97 -14.71 -20.09 1.33
C ALA A 97 -15.14 -19.07 2.40
N THR A 98 -14.54 -17.88 2.38
CA THR A 98 -14.72 -16.83 3.35
C THR A 98 -14.68 -15.52 2.59
N ALA A 99 -15.71 -14.72 2.86
CA ALA A 99 -16.12 -13.57 2.11
C ALA A 99 -14.95 -12.63 1.76
N THR A 100 -14.86 -12.29 0.48
CA THR A 100 -14.31 -11.03 0.02
C THR A 100 -14.74 -9.93 0.99
N ALA A 101 -13.80 -9.22 1.60
CA ALA A 101 -14.11 -7.97 2.27
C ALA A 101 -14.76 -7.06 1.22
N GLU A 102 -16.10 -6.96 1.25
CA GLU A 102 -16.83 -6.08 0.36
C GLU A 102 -16.39 -4.66 0.70
N LEU A 103 -15.71 -4.02 -0.25
CA LEU A 103 -15.56 -2.57 -0.24
C LEU A 103 -16.96 -1.98 -0.02
N PRO A 104 -17.11 -0.99 0.88
CA PRO A 104 -18.41 -0.40 1.17
C PRO A 104 -19.11 0.01 -0.14
N PRO A 105 -20.45 -0.15 -0.20
CA PRO A 105 -21.19 0.01 -1.44
C PRO A 105 -20.96 1.42 -2.02
N ARG A 106 -20.49 1.46 -3.28
CA ARG A 106 -20.22 2.68 -4.03
C ARG A 106 -21.46 3.57 -4.06
N ARG A 107 -21.45 4.70 -3.36
CA ARG A 107 -22.54 5.69 -3.45
C ARG A 107 -22.37 6.52 -4.72
N GLY A 108 -23.17 6.22 -5.75
CA GLY A 108 -23.13 6.94 -7.03
C GLY A 108 -22.06 6.46 -8.01
N GLY A 109 -21.50 5.24 -7.81
CA GLY A 109 -20.58 4.60 -8.77
C GLY A 109 -19.09 4.94 -8.62
N GLN A 110 -18.73 5.92 -7.79
CA GLN A 110 -17.34 6.30 -7.48
C GLN A 110 -17.01 6.03 -6.00
N THR A 111 -15.77 5.64 -5.73
CA THR A 111 -15.27 5.45 -4.35
C THR A 111 -14.64 6.74 -3.86
N ARG A 112 -15.00 7.19 -2.65
CA ARG A 112 -14.51 8.45 -2.06
C ARG A 112 -13.22 8.22 -1.30
N LEU A 113 -12.15 8.84 -1.78
CA LEU A 113 -10.81 8.75 -1.19
C LEU A 113 -10.45 10.09 -0.53
N LEU A 114 -10.19 10.04 0.77
CA LEU A 114 -9.58 11.15 1.49
C LEU A 114 -8.06 11.02 1.43
N LEU A 115 -7.40 11.92 0.73
CA LEU A 115 -5.96 11.94 0.56
C LEU A 115 -5.33 12.91 1.57
N GLY A 116 -4.60 12.36 2.53
CA GLY A 116 -3.77 13.10 3.47
C GLY A 116 -2.35 13.30 2.94
N ILE A 117 -1.92 14.55 2.77
CA ILE A 117 -0.54 14.87 2.37
C ILE A 117 0.23 15.58 3.47
N THR A 118 1.49 15.20 3.66
CA THR A 118 2.31 15.62 4.80
C THR A 118 3.63 16.27 4.36
N GLY A 119 4.42 16.77 5.31
CA GLY A 119 5.70 17.44 5.05
C GLY A 119 6.81 16.49 4.60
N ALA A 120 6.70 15.98 3.38
CA ALA A 120 7.72 15.19 2.70
C ALA A 120 7.88 15.72 1.26
N ILE A 121 9.10 15.64 0.71
CA ILE A 121 9.40 16.08 -0.66
C ILE A 121 8.51 15.39 -1.72
N ALA A 122 8.08 14.15 -1.44
CA ALA A 122 7.16 13.40 -2.30
C ALA A 122 5.79 14.08 -2.47
N SER A 123 5.42 15.07 -1.63
CA SER A 123 4.21 15.87 -1.80
C SER A 123 4.24 16.70 -3.10
N ALA A 124 5.43 16.99 -3.64
CA ALA A 124 5.56 17.60 -4.96
C ALA A 124 4.98 16.72 -6.09
N LEU A 125 4.87 15.40 -5.86
CA LEU A 125 4.33 14.43 -6.83
C LEU A 125 2.82 14.20 -6.66
N THR A 126 2.18 14.81 -5.65
CA THR A 126 0.74 14.67 -5.38
C THR A 126 -0.15 14.95 -6.59
N PRO A 127 0.10 15.97 -7.45
CA PRO A 127 -0.73 16.19 -8.64
C PRO A 127 -0.81 14.96 -9.57
N GLY A 128 0.31 14.25 -9.75
CA GLY A 128 0.35 13.02 -10.54
C GLY A 128 -0.40 11.87 -9.89
N LEU A 129 -0.30 11.74 -8.55
CA LEU A 129 -1.05 10.75 -7.77
C LEU A 129 -2.57 10.98 -7.88
N VAL A 130 -3.02 12.23 -7.72
CA VAL A 130 -4.44 12.61 -7.87
C VAL A 130 -4.97 12.20 -9.25
N GLY A 131 -4.25 12.54 -10.32
CA GLY A 131 -4.63 12.15 -11.67
C GLY A 131 -4.70 10.63 -11.87
N LEU A 132 -3.80 9.86 -11.24
CA LEU A 132 -3.85 8.39 -11.28
C LEU A 132 -5.08 7.84 -10.55
N LEU A 133 -5.40 8.36 -9.37
CA LEU A 133 -6.56 7.95 -8.58
C LEU A 133 -7.87 8.27 -9.32
N GLN A 134 -7.99 9.46 -9.90
CA GLN A 134 -9.17 9.84 -10.68
C GLN A 134 -9.37 8.95 -11.90
N ARG A 135 -8.30 8.59 -12.63
CA ARG A 135 -8.38 7.61 -13.74
C ARG A 135 -8.84 6.21 -13.28
N ARG A 136 -8.68 5.88 -12.00
CA ARG A 136 -9.18 4.64 -11.39
C ARG A 136 -10.59 4.79 -10.81
N GLY A 137 -11.24 5.94 -10.98
CA GLY A 137 -12.63 6.17 -10.59
C GLY A 137 -12.83 6.66 -9.15
N PHE A 138 -11.77 7.17 -8.51
CA PHE A 138 -11.88 7.76 -7.17
C PHE A 138 -12.33 9.23 -7.22
N GLU A 139 -13.29 9.59 -6.37
CA GLU A 139 -13.56 10.99 -5.99
C GLU A 139 -12.55 11.36 -4.89
N VAL A 140 -11.72 12.38 -5.10
CA VAL A 140 -10.59 12.69 -4.20
C VAL A 140 -10.82 14.02 -3.49
N ARG A 141 -10.80 14.00 -2.16
CA ARG A 141 -10.66 15.20 -1.32
C ARG A 141 -9.35 15.18 -0.58
N ILE A 142 -8.76 16.35 -0.35
CA ILE A 142 -7.40 16.46 0.15
C ILE A 142 -7.37 17.20 1.49
N VAL A 143 -6.68 16.58 2.45
CA VAL A 143 -6.23 17.25 3.67
C VAL A 143 -4.71 17.40 3.59
N ALA A 144 -4.22 18.62 3.75
CA ALA A 144 -2.80 18.93 3.71
C ALA A 144 -2.31 19.47 5.05
N THR A 145 -1.15 18.99 5.52
CA THR A 145 -0.42 19.69 6.58
C THR A 145 0.21 20.97 6.03
N GLU A 146 0.42 21.98 6.87
CA GLU A 146 1.15 23.21 6.49
C GLU A 146 2.54 22.92 5.89
N ALA A 147 3.23 21.89 6.41
CA ALA A 147 4.52 21.46 5.88
C ALA A 147 4.42 20.87 4.47
N ALA A 148 3.32 20.19 4.12
CA ALA A 148 3.09 19.67 2.77
C ALA A 148 2.97 20.80 1.75
N LEU A 149 2.30 21.90 2.14
CA LEU A 149 2.07 23.06 1.28
C LEU A 149 3.35 23.87 0.98
N ARG A 150 4.48 23.53 1.60
CA ARG A 150 5.80 24.03 1.21
C ARG A 150 6.35 23.35 -0.05
N PHE A 151 5.86 22.15 -0.38
CA PHE A 151 6.30 21.36 -1.53
C PHE A 151 5.32 21.36 -2.70
N VAL A 152 4.04 21.64 -2.44
CA VAL A 152 2.98 21.65 -3.47
C VAL A 152 1.98 22.76 -3.19
N GLN A 153 1.54 23.46 -4.24
CA GLN A 153 0.55 24.53 -4.11
C GLN A 153 -0.87 23.97 -4.02
N ALA A 154 -1.62 24.43 -3.01
CA ALA A 154 -3.02 24.06 -2.81
C ALA A 154 -3.88 24.30 -4.07
N ARG A 155 -3.75 25.47 -4.72
CA ARG A 155 -4.53 25.83 -5.92
C ARG A 155 -4.39 24.82 -7.07
N VAL A 156 -3.24 24.19 -7.23
CA VAL A 156 -3.04 23.15 -8.26
C VAL A 156 -3.89 21.92 -7.94
N LEU A 157 -3.91 21.52 -6.68
CA LEU A 157 -4.68 20.38 -6.20
C LEU A 157 -6.18 20.66 -6.23
N GLU A 158 -6.60 21.88 -5.89
CA GLU A 158 -8.00 22.33 -5.98
C GLU A 158 -8.50 22.34 -7.42
N ALA A 159 -7.66 22.79 -8.37
CA ALA A 159 -8.00 22.75 -9.80
C ALA A 159 -8.16 21.32 -10.33
N LEU A 160 -7.41 20.35 -9.81
CA LEU A 160 -7.52 18.95 -10.21
C LEU A 160 -8.71 18.23 -9.57
N THR A 161 -9.00 18.54 -8.30
CA THR A 161 -10.03 17.82 -7.52
C THR A 161 -11.39 18.49 -7.55
N HIS A 162 -11.48 19.77 -7.92
CA HIS A 162 -12.67 20.60 -7.77
C HIS A 162 -13.19 20.65 -6.32
N HIS A 163 -12.31 20.43 -5.34
CA HIS A 163 -12.59 20.53 -3.92
C HIS A 163 -11.53 21.39 -3.24
N PRO A 164 -11.88 22.16 -2.20
CA PRO A 164 -10.90 22.91 -1.42
C PRO A 164 -9.91 21.97 -0.73
N VAL A 165 -8.65 22.36 -0.68
CA VAL A 165 -7.64 21.65 0.13
C VAL A 165 -7.82 22.10 1.58
N GLN A 166 -8.18 21.17 2.47
CA GLN A 166 -8.41 21.50 3.88
C GLN A 166 -7.12 21.36 4.69
N THR A 167 -6.86 22.30 5.60
CA THR A 167 -5.62 22.29 6.42
C THR A 167 -5.86 22.37 7.92
N SER A 168 -7.02 22.89 8.35
CA SER A 168 -7.26 23.29 9.73
C SER A 168 -8.52 22.66 10.32
N LEU A 169 -8.46 22.30 11.61
CA LEU A 169 -9.63 21.92 12.42
C LEU A 169 -10.63 23.07 12.59
N TRP A 170 -10.16 24.29 12.34
CA TRP A 170 -10.84 25.55 12.66
C TRP A 170 -11.15 26.37 11.40
N GLY A 171 -11.24 25.71 10.24
CA GLY A 171 -11.47 26.34 8.93
C GLY A 171 -12.77 27.15 8.85
N GLY A 172 -12.75 28.20 8.02
CA GLY A 172 -13.65 29.38 8.10
C GLY A 172 -15.06 29.26 7.54
N ASP A 173 -15.56 28.07 7.20
CA ASP A 173 -16.97 27.89 6.85
C ASP A 173 -17.77 27.52 8.11
N ALA A 174 -18.50 28.50 8.64
CA ALA A 174 -19.33 28.36 9.84
C ALA A 174 -20.41 27.25 9.75
N GLU A 175 -20.63 26.71 8.55
CA GLU A 175 -21.60 25.65 8.26
C GLU A 175 -21.12 24.24 8.64
N VAL A 176 -19.81 24.02 8.87
CA VAL A 176 -19.25 22.71 9.22
C VAL A 176 -18.62 22.77 10.63
N PRO A 177 -19.37 22.43 11.69
CA PRO A 177 -18.88 22.53 13.07
C PRO A 177 -17.73 21.57 13.40
N ALA A 178 -17.61 20.46 12.66
CA ALA A 178 -16.64 19.40 12.93
C ALA A 178 -16.02 18.87 11.61
N PRO A 179 -15.11 19.63 10.97
CA PRO A 179 -14.59 19.29 9.64
C PRO A 179 -13.92 17.92 9.58
N HIS A 180 -13.25 17.51 10.66
CA HIS A 180 -12.64 16.17 10.76
C HIS A 180 -13.68 15.04 10.76
N ILE A 181 -14.84 15.21 11.41
CA ILE A 181 -15.92 14.22 11.44
C ILE A 181 -16.60 14.12 10.08
N ASP A 182 -16.81 15.26 9.43
CA ASP A 182 -17.44 15.29 8.10
C ASP A 182 -16.56 14.62 7.05
N LEU A 183 -15.26 14.90 7.06
CA LEU A 183 -14.29 14.19 6.23
C LEU A 183 -14.24 12.69 6.56
N ALA A 184 -14.21 12.34 7.84
CA ALA A 184 -14.16 10.95 8.30
C ALA A 184 -15.38 10.13 7.86
N ARG A 185 -16.58 10.76 7.84
CA ARG A 185 -17.84 10.15 7.38
C ARG A 185 -17.98 10.15 5.86
N TRP A 186 -17.37 11.12 5.19
CA TRP A 186 -17.40 11.23 3.74
C TRP A 186 -16.52 10.17 3.07
N ALA A 187 -15.37 9.83 3.67
CA ALA A 187 -14.40 8.90 3.11
C ALA A 187 -14.88 7.45 3.13
N ASP A 188 -14.75 6.75 1.99
CA ASP A 188 -14.84 5.29 1.91
C ASP A 188 -13.46 4.63 2.16
N VAL A 189 -12.39 5.39 1.94
CA VAL A 189 -11.00 5.03 2.22
C VAL A 189 -10.18 6.29 2.54
N VAL A 190 -9.25 6.18 3.48
CA VAL A 190 -8.28 7.24 3.78
C VAL A 190 -6.89 6.79 3.35
N LEU A 191 -6.18 7.63 2.60
CA LEU A 191 -4.79 7.39 2.22
C LEU A 191 -3.93 8.55 2.70
N VAL A 192 -3.01 8.30 3.63
CA VAL A 192 -1.98 9.25 4.04
C VAL A 192 -0.74 9.00 3.18
N CYS A 193 -0.58 9.75 2.10
CA CYS A 193 0.49 9.57 1.12
C CYS A 193 0.90 10.90 0.47
N PRO A 194 2.12 11.40 0.72
CA PRO A 194 3.14 10.80 1.59
C PRO A 194 2.85 10.99 3.08
N ALA A 195 3.29 10.04 3.92
CA ALA A 195 3.26 10.12 5.37
C ALA A 195 4.67 10.38 5.96
N SER A 196 4.88 11.58 6.50
CA SER A 196 6.09 11.97 7.21
C SER A 196 6.19 11.27 8.57
N ALA A 197 7.42 11.13 9.10
CA ALA A 197 7.65 10.58 10.43
C ALA A 197 6.83 11.28 11.52
N THR A 198 6.67 12.61 11.42
CA THR A 198 5.86 13.41 12.35
C THR A 198 4.38 13.01 12.32
N THR A 199 3.79 12.83 11.14
CA THR A 199 2.39 12.40 11.03
C THR A 199 2.22 10.95 11.50
N ILE A 200 3.18 10.07 11.19
CA ILE A 200 3.18 8.68 11.66
C ILE A 200 3.19 8.63 13.19
N ALA A 201 4.05 9.43 13.84
CA ALA A 201 4.09 9.52 15.29
C ALA A 201 2.76 9.98 15.90
N ARG A 202 2.12 11.00 15.30
CA ARG A 202 0.81 11.50 15.74
C ARG A 202 -0.29 10.45 15.64
N LEU A 203 -0.34 9.73 14.51
CA LEU A 203 -1.32 8.66 14.32
C LEU A 203 -1.11 7.55 15.35
N ALA A 204 0.14 7.11 15.56
CA ALA A 204 0.47 6.03 16.49
C ALA A 204 0.23 6.40 17.95
N SER A 205 0.28 7.69 18.30
CA SER A 205 0.01 8.16 19.66
C SER A 205 -1.45 8.55 19.89
N GLY A 206 -2.35 8.39 18.91
CA GLY A 206 -3.74 8.83 19.01
C GLY A 206 -3.92 10.35 19.11
N ASP A 207 -3.06 11.14 18.46
CA ASP A 207 -3.10 12.61 18.52
C ASP A 207 -4.14 13.22 17.56
N TYR A 208 -5.17 13.88 18.10
CA TYR A 208 -6.23 14.57 17.33
C TYR A 208 -5.97 16.07 17.10
N SER A 209 -4.74 16.56 17.32
CA SER A 209 -4.40 18.00 17.25
C SER A 209 -4.36 18.58 15.84
N THR A 210 -4.35 17.76 14.79
CA THR A 210 -4.37 18.21 13.39
C THR A 210 -5.61 17.73 12.66
N LEU A 211 -6.05 18.46 11.63
CA LEU A 211 -7.20 18.03 10.82
C LEU A 211 -6.98 16.63 10.23
N LEU A 212 -5.77 16.37 9.73
CA LEU A 212 -5.41 15.09 9.12
C LEU A 212 -5.49 13.94 10.12
N SER A 213 -4.81 14.05 11.26
CA SER A 213 -4.79 12.99 12.26
C SER A 213 -6.17 12.79 12.88
N ALA A 214 -6.90 13.88 13.16
CA ALA A 214 -8.25 13.80 13.66
C ALA A 214 -9.21 13.11 12.68
N ALA A 215 -9.17 13.44 11.39
CA ALA A 215 -10.01 12.79 10.39
C ALA A 215 -9.64 11.31 10.19
N ALA A 216 -8.34 11.00 10.11
CA ALA A 216 -7.86 9.63 9.94
C ALA A 216 -8.19 8.73 11.14
N LEU A 217 -8.09 9.24 12.37
CA LEU A 217 -8.38 8.48 13.58
C LEU A 217 -9.89 8.46 13.93
N SER A 218 -10.72 9.28 13.30
CA SER A 218 -12.18 9.31 13.54
C SER A 218 -12.98 8.51 12.51
N THR A 219 -12.35 8.04 11.43
CA THR A 219 -13.08 7.34 10.36
C THR A 219 -13.35 5.87 10.71
N ARG A 220 -14.40 5.32 10.09
CA ARG A 220 -14.65 3.87 10.05
C ARG A 220 -14.12 3.22 8.78
N ALA A 221 -13.66 4.03 7.82
CA ALA A 221 -13.07 3.55 6.59
C ALA A 221 -11.66 2.99 6.84
N PRO A 222 -11.17 2.05 6.00
CA PRO A 222 -9.78 1.63 6.03
C PRO A 222 -8.85 2.83 5.86
N VAL A 223 -7.82 2.89 6.71
CA VAL A 223 -6.77 3.91 6.64
C VAL A 223 -5.47 3.27 6.18
N LEU A 224 -4.93 3.79 5.08
CA LEU A 224 -3.64 3.41 4.52
C LEU A 224 -2.62 4.51 4.79
N VAL A 225 -1.43 4.13 5.23
CA VAL A 225 -0.33 5.06 5.54
C VAL A 225 0.87 4.66 4.69
N ALA A 226 1.34 5.56 3.83
CA ALA A 226 2.50 5.34 2.96
C ALA A 226 3.68 6.20 3.43
N PRO A 227 4.62 5.65 4.24
CA PRO A 227 5.74 6.39 4.79
C PRO A 227 6.64 6.99 3.70
N SER A 228 7.09 8.22 3.91
CA SER A 228 8.01 8.91 3.01
C SER A 228 9.02 9.71 3.82
N MET A 229 10.24 9.18 3.88
CA MET A 229 11.42 9.76 4.53
C MET A 229 12.66 9.04 4.01
N ASN A 230 13.86 9.52 4.35
CA ASN A 230 15.09 8.81 4.01
C ASN A 230 15.22 7.47 4.73
N ALA A 231 16.10 6.60 4.21
CA ALA A 231 16.33 5.27 4.76
C ALA A 231 16.75 5.30 6.23
N ASP A 232 17.63 6.22 6.61
CA ASP A 232 18.14 6.34 7.98
C ASP A 232 17.05 6.73 8.99
N MET A 233 16.19 7.70 8.64
CA MET A 233 15.04 8.10 9.46
C MET A 233 14.04 6.97 9.55
N TYR A 234 13.77 6.29 8.43
CA TYR A 234 12.83 5.18 8.42
C TYR A 234 13.34 4.06 9.33
N GLY A 235 14.64 3.73 9.31
CA GLY A 235 15.25 2.72 10.15
C GLY A 235 15.30 3.04 11.66
N GLN A 236 14.98 4.27 12.07
CA GLN A 236 15.01 4.65 13.48
C GLN A 236 14.02 3.84 14.32
N ALA A 237 14.47 3.42 15.51
CA ALA A 237 13.65 2.63 16.44
C ALA A 237 12.30 3.28 16.76
N ALA A 238 12.25 4.60 16.90
CA ALA A 238 11.00 5.32 17.15
C ALA A 238 10.02 5.22 15.95
N VAL A 239 10.51 5.33 14.72
CA VAL A 239 9.68 5.18 13.52
C VAL A 239 9.19 3.75 13.39
N GLN A 240 10.06 2.76 13.57
CA GLN A 240 9.67 1.35 13.51
C GLN A 240 8.64 0.98 14.58
N ARG A 241 8.81 1.43 15.84
CA ARG A 241 7.77 1.24 16.87
C ARG A 241 6.43 1.86 16.49
N ASN A 242 6.45 3.09 15.97
CA ASN A 242 5.21 3.76 15.57
C ASN A 242 4.53 3.03 14.40
N LEU A 243 5.29 2.59 13.40
CA LEU A 243 4.76 1.81 12.28
C LEU A 243 4.16 0.48 12.74
N ALA A 244 4.80 -0.21 13.67
CA ALA A 244 4.27 -1.43 14.28
C ALA A 244 2.96 -1.15 15.02
N GLN A 245 2.92 -0.09 15.84
CA GLN A 245 1.71 0.32 16.56
C GLN A 245 0.55 0.62 15.59
N LEU A 246 0.80 1.32 14.47
CA LEU A 246 -0.24 1.58 13.48
C LEU A 246 -0.85 0.29 12.92
N VAL A 247 -0.02 -0.73 12.67
CA VAL A 247 -0.50 -2.04 12.21
C VAL A 247 -1.31 -2.74 13.30
N GLU A 248 -0.84 -2.70 14.55
CA GLU A 248 -1.57 -3.24 15.71
C GLU A 248 -2.93 -2.57 15.91
N ASP A 249 -3.01 -1.25 15.66
CA ASP A 249 -4.23 -0.45 15.74
C ASP A 249 -5.18 -0.66 14.54
N GLY A 250 -4.80 -1.52 13.57
CA GLY A 250 -5.62 -1.88 12.41
C GLY A 250 -5.47 -0.99 11.18
N LEU A 251 -4.48 -0.09 11.16
CA LEU A 251 -4.13 0.69 9.96
C LEU A 251 -3.23 -0.12 9.04
N HIS A 252 -3.32 0.17 7.74
CA HIS A 252 -2.54 -0.52 6.71
C HIS A 252 -1.30 0.30 6.34
N VAL A 253 -0.11 -0.22 6.63
CA VAL A 253 1.15 0.44 6.27
C VAL A 253 1.63 -0.03 4.88
N ILE A 254 1.74 0.90 3.94
CA ILE A 254 2.33 0.69 2.61
C ILE A 254 3.82 1.00 2.71
N HIS A 255 4.63 -0.02 2.92
CA HIS A 255 6.07 0.15 3.07
C HIS A 255 6.72 0.71 1.79
N PRO A 256 7.71 1.60 1.91
CA PRO A 256 8.38 2.21 0.77
C PRO A 256 9.05 1.14 -0.09
N GLY A 257 8.85 1.23 -1.41
CA GLY A 257 9.52 0.37 -2.39
C GLY A 257 11.00 0.74 -2.56
N SER A 258 11.64 0.21 -3.61
CA SER A 258 12.98 0.64 -4.01
C SER A 258 12.95 1.93 -4.82
N GLY A 259 13.91 2.81 -4.61
CA GLY A 259 14.02 4.06 -5.36
C GLY A 259 15.33 4.80 -5.11
N HIS A 260 15.52 5.91 -5.82
CA HIS A 260 16.61 6.83 -5.55
C HIS A 260 16.21 7.81 -4.46
N GLU A 261 17.00 7.88 -3.41
CA GLU A 261 16.78 8.86 -2.37
C GLU A 261 17.16 10.25 -2.86
N VAL A 262 16.30 11.24 -2.58
CA VAL A 262 16.56 12.62 -3.03
C VAL A 262 17.31 13.45 -1.99
N ALA A 263 17.53 12.92 -0.78
CA ALA A 263 18.36 13.56 0.22
C ALA A 263 19.86 13.50 -0.17
N ASP A 264 20.26 12.43 -0.87
CA ASP A 264 21.61 12.30 -1.43
C ASP A 264 21.82 13.25 -2.62
N ALA A 265 23.06 13.72 -2.74
CA ALA A 265 23.50 14.49 -3.89
C ALA A 265 23.26 13.69 -5.18
N PRO A 266 22.91 14.33 -6.32
CA PRO A 266 22.58 13.59 -7.54
C PRO A 266 23.61 12.55 -7.99
N ALA A 267 24.90 12.78 -7.74
CA ALA A 267 25.99 11.86 -8.07
C ALA A 267 26.12 10.67 -7.11
N GLU A 268 25.51 10.75 -5.93
CA GLU A 268 25.60 9.76 -4.84
C GLU A 268 24.34 8.91 -4.73
N ARG A 269 23.30 9.21 -5.51
CA ARG A 269 22.03 8.47 -5.50
C ARG A 269 22.23 7.04 -5.97
N VAL A 270 22.15 6.10 -5.05
CA VAL A 270 22.06 4.68 -5.33
C VAL A 270 20.61 4.24 -5.16
N ALA A 271 20.12 3.38 -6.06
CA ALA A 271 18.82 2.76 -5.87
C ALA A 271 18.89 1.86 -4.63
N ALA A 272 18.23 2.27 -3.56
CA ALA A 272 18.12 1.50 -2.32
C ALA A 272 16.69 0.97 -2.19
N LEU A 273 16.55 -0.25 -1.69
CA LEU A 273 15.30 -0.71 -1.12
C LEU A 273 15.00 0.17 0.10
N GLY A 274 13.78 0.73 0.18
CA GLY A 274 13.33 1.32 1.44
C GLY A 274 13.54 0.31 2.57
N PRO A 275 13.91 0.73 3.80
CA PRO A 275 14.36 -0.22 4.79
C PRO A 275 13.28 -1.26 5.04
N MET A 276 13.68 -2.51 4.96
CA MET A 276 12.87 -3.63 5.41
C MET A 276 12.53 -3.38 6.88
N PRO A 277 11.27 -3.55 7.32
CA PRO A 277 11.01 -3.54 8.75
C PRO A 277 11.90 -4.57 9.42
N PRO A 278 12.45 -4.26 10.60
CA PRO A 278 13.33 -5.19 11.30
C PRO A 278 12.59 -6.52 11.48
N HIS A 279 13.33 -7.61 11.28
CA HIS A 279 12.84 -8.96 11.58
C HIS A 279 12.24 -8.95 12.98
N ALA A 280 11.00 -9.41 13.13
CA ALA A 280 10.47 -9.72 14.45
C ALA A 280 11.35 -10.85 15.02
N VAL A 281 12.11 -10.53 16.06
CA VAL A 281 12.89 -11.51 16.83
C VAL A 281 11.95 -12.34 17.69
#